data_AF-A0A2V8M5M3-F1
#
_entry.id   AF-A0A2V8M5M3-F1
#
_cell.length_a   1.000
_cell.length_b   1.000
_cell.length_c   1.000
_cell.angle_alpha   90.00
_cell.angle_beta   90.00
_cell.angle_gamma   90.00
#
_symmetry.space_group_name_H-M   'P 1'
#
loop_
_entity.id
_entity.type
_entity.pdbx_description
1 polymer ?
#
loop_
_entity_poly.entity_id
_entity_poly.type
_entity_poly.pdbx_seq_one_letter_code
_entity_poly.pdbx_strand_id
1 'polypeptide(L)'
;MCYTAAVKTYIHARLSKEDRAILEDLKRSTGHSESELVRRGLRLVLAEVHPKKSALELAGRSVGKFKKGPRDLATNKKHLAGFDR
;
A
#
# COMPACT_ATOMS: atom_id res chain seq x y z
N MET A 1 9.89 16.98 -18.76
CA MET A 1 8.79 16.48 -17.90
C MET A 1 7.94 15.55 -18.74
N CYS A 2 8.01 14.25 -18.53
CA CYS A 2 7.23 13.29 -19.30
C CYS A 2 5.90 13.05 -18.56
N TYR A 3 4.81 13.57 -19.13
CA TYR A 3 3.46 13.25 -18.68
C TYR A 3 3.23 11.75 -18.92
N THR A 4 3.14 10.95 -17.85
CA THR A 4 2.60 9.60 -17.96
C THR A 4 1.10 9.74 -18.22
N ALA A 5 0.71 9.84 -19.49
CA ALA A 5 -0.67 9.68 -19.89
C ALA A 5 -1.12 8.30 -19.40
N ALA A 6 -2.09 8.25 -18.49
CA ALA A 6 -2.63 7.01 -17.99
C ALA A 6 -3.27 6.25 -19.16
N VAL A 7 -2.57 5.24 -19.66
CA VAL A 7 -3.08 4.35 -20.70
C VAL A 7 -4.31 3.65 -20.12
N LYS A 8 -5.49 3.94 -20.69
CA LYS A 8 -6.72 3.23 -20.36
C LYS A 8 -6.68 1.87 -21.06
N THR A 9 -6.19 0.87 -20.35
CA THR A 9 -6.17 -0.52 -20.83
C THR A 9 -7.44 -1.24 -20.39
N TYR A 10 -8.09 -1.93 -21.32
CA TYR A 10 -9.24 -2.79 -21.04
C TYR A 10 -8.77 -4.23 -20.86
N ILE A 11 -9.38 -4.92 -19.89
CA ILE A 11 -9.10 -6.31 -19.58
C ILE A 11 -10.42 -7.08 -19.68
N HIS A 12 -10.44 -8.14 -20.47
CA HIS A 12 -11.57 -9.06 -20.53
C HIS A 12 -11.27 -10.27 -19.65
N ALA A 13 -12.02 -10.44 -18.57
CA ALA A 13 -11.89 -11.57 -17.65
C ALA A 13 -13.13 -12.47 -17.76
N ARG A 14 -12.91 -13.78 -17.76
CA ARG A 14 -13.98 -14.77 -17.61
C ARG A 14 -14.21 -14.98 -16.13
N LEU A 15 -15.43 -14.70 -15.67
CA LEU A 15 -15.85 -14.92 -14.28
C LEU A 15 -16.74 -16.16 -14.23
N SER A 16 -16.54 -16.99 -13.21
CA SER A 16 -17.50 -18.06 -12.90
C SER A 16 -18.82 -17.45 -12.43
N LYS A 17 -19.87 -18.28 -12.32
CA LYS A 17 -21.15 -17.82 -11.75
C LYS A 17 -20.99 -17.35 -10.31
N GLU A 18 -20.11 -18.00 -9.56
CA GLU A 18 -19.81 -17.69 -8.16
C GLU A 18 -19.07 -16.35 -8.04
N ASP A 19 -18.03 -16.13 -8.84
CA ASP A 19 -17.27 -14.86 -8.83
C ASP A 19 -18.16 -13.67 -9.22
N ARG A 20 -19.09 -13.89 -10.15
CA ARG A 20 -20.06 -12.87 -10.53
C ARG A 20 -21.02 -12.53 -9.40
N ALA A 21 -21.46 -13.53 -8.62
CA ALA A 21 -22.30 -13.30 -7.45
C ALA A 21 -21.55 -12.49 -6.38
N ILE A 22 -20.27 -12.81 -6.14
CA ILE A 22 -19.41 -12.06 -5.23
C ILE A 22 -19.26 -10.60 -5.70
N LEU A 23 -19.02 -10.37 -7.00
CA LEU A 23 -18.88 -9.02 -7.54
C LEU A 23 -20.15 -8.19 -7.36
N GLU A 24 -21.33 -8.79 -7.58
CA GLU A 24 -22.62 -8.13 -7.38
C GLU A 24 -22.88 -7.80 -5.90
N ASP A 25 -22.52 -8.69 -4.99
CA ASP A 25 -22.65 -8.44 -3.54
C ASP A 25 -21.73 -7.30 -3.07
N LEU A 26 -20.48 -7.30 -3.55
CA LEU A 26 -19.54 -6.20 -3.29
C LEU A 26 -20.06 -4.87 -3.85
N LYS A 27 -20.69 -4.88 -5.02
CA LYS A 27 -21.30 -3.69 -5.61
C LYS A 27 -22.43 -3.15 -4.74
N ARG A 28 -23.31 -4.03 -4.24
CA ARG A 28 -24.44 -3.65 -3.38
C ARG A 28 -24.00 -3.13 -2.02
N SER A 29 -23.02 -3.78 -1.39
CA SER A 29 -22.57 -3.44 -0.04
C SER A 29 -21.71 -2.18 0.00
N THR A 30 -20.94 -1.88 -1.06
CA THR A 30 -20.02 -0.73 -1.08
C THR A 30 -20.51 0.45 -1.91
N GLY A 31 -21.42 0.22 -2.86
CA GLY A 31 -21.88 1.24 -3.81
C GLY A 31 -20.83 1.61 -4.88
N HIS A 32 -19.69 0.92 -4.95
CA HIS A 32 -18.65 1.20 -5.93
C HIS A 32 -18.95 0.60 -7.30
N SER A 33 -18.36 1.19 -8.35
CA SER A 33 -18.41 0.62 -9.70
C SER A 33 -17.56 -0.66 -9.80
N GLU A 34 -17.92 -1.57 -10.72
CA GLU A 34 -17.17 -2.82 -10.96
C GLU A 34 -15.68 -2.56 -11.22
N SER A 35 -15.36 -1.56 -12.06
CA SER A 35 -13.97 -1.21 -12.36
C SER A 35 -13.21 -0.70 -11.13
N GLU A 36 -13.89 -0.01 -10.21
CA GLU A 36 -13.28 0.45 -8.97
C GLU A 36 -13.02 -0.70 -8.00
N LEU A 37 -13.97 -1.63 -7.89
CA LEU A 37 -13.81 -2.86 -7.13
C LEU A 37 -12.65 -3.71 -7.65
N VAL A 38 -12.55 -3.89 -8.97
CA VAL A 38 -11.43 -4.64 -9.59
C VAL A 38 -10.09 -3.92 -9.34
N ARG A 39 -10.01 -2.60 -9.51
CA ARG A 39 -8.79 -1.83 -9.20
C ARG A 39 -8.38 -1.95 -7.73
N ARG A 40 -9.36 -1.94 -6.81
CA ARG A 40 -9.10 -2.10 -5.38
C ARG A 40 -8.65 -3.52 -5.06
N GLY A 41 -9.30 -4.53 -5.64
CA GLY A 41 -8.91 -5.94 -5.50
C GLY A 41 -7.47 -6.18 -5.94
N LEU A 42 -7.05 -5.65 -7.10
CA LEU A 42 -5.67 -5.75 -7.56
C LEU A 42 -4.67 -5.14 -6.57
N ARG A 43 -5.00 -4.00 -5.94
CA ARG A 43 -4.14 -3.37 -4.92
C ARG A 43 -4.07 -4.19 -3.63
N LEU A 44 -5.16 -4.86 -3.25
CA LEU A 44 -5.18 -5.74 -2.08
C LEU A 44 -4.31 -6.97 -2.31
N VAL A 45 -4.46 -7.63 -3.46
CA VAL A 45 -3.59 -8.76 -3.85
C VAL A 45 -2.13 -8.33 -3.91
N LEU A 46 -1.85 -7.15 -4.47
CA LEU A 46 -0.50 -6.58 -4.46
C LEU A 46 0.04 -6.41 -3.02
N ALA A 47 -0.79 -5.90 -2.11
CA ALA A 47 -0.40 -5.72 -0.71
C ALA A 47 -0.18 -7.05 0.04
N GLU A 48 -0.89 -8.11 -0.34
CA GLU A 48 -0.70 -9.46 0.20
C GLU A 48 0.60 -10.11 -0.29
N VAL A 49 0.92 -9.94 -1.58
CA VAL A 49 2.06 -10.59 -2.22
C VAL A 49 3.38 -9.87 -1.92
N HIS A 50 3.38 -8.54 -1.77
CA HIS A 50 4.59 -7.82 -1.43
C HIS A 50 4.87 -7.88 0.08
N PRO A 51 6.08 -8.32 0.50
CA PRO A 51 6.46 -8.25 1.91
C PRO A 51 6.38 -6.80 2.38
N LYS A 52 5.87 -6.60 3.61
CA LYS A 52 5.89 -5.30 4.28
C LYS A 52 7.33 -4.78 4.19
N LYS A 53 7.51 -3.63 3.53
CA LYS A 53 8.83 -3.00 3.34
C LYS A 53 9.56 -2.99 4.68
N SER A 54 10.81 -3.45 4.68
CA SER A 54 11.63 -3.37 5.89
C SER A 54 11.72 -1.91 6.38
N ALA A 55 11.95 -1.70 7.67
CA ALA A 55 12.11 -0.34 8.21
C ALA A 55 13.20 0.46 7.46
N LEU A 56 14.22 -0.24 6.93
CA LEU A 56 15.26 0.33 6.07
C LEU A 56 14.69 0.81 4.72
N GLU A 57 13.92 -0.02 4.03
CA GLU A 57 13.31 0.33 2.74
C GLU A 57 12.26 1.43 2.88
N LEU A 58 11.53 1.45 3.99
CA LEU A 58 10.57 2.50 4.30
C LEU A 58 11.28 3.83 4.60
N ALA A 59 12.39 3.79 5.36
CA ALA A 59 13.21 4.97 5.62
C ALA A 59 13.90 5.48 4.34
N GLY A 60 14.26 4.60 3.39
CA GLY A 60 14.73 4.94 2.05
C GLY A 60 15.84 6.00 2.06
N ARG A 61 15.62 7.13 1.37
CA ARG A 61 16.59 8.24 1.29
C ARG A 61 16.78 8.99 2.61
N SER A 62 15.93 8.76 3.61
CA SER A 62 16.04 9.37 4.93
C SER A 62 17.04 8.64 5.83
N VAL A 63 17.47 7.42 5.45
CA VAL A 63 18.54 6.70 6.12
C VAL A 63 19.83 7.52 6.09
N GLY A 64 20.47 7.70 7.26
CA GLY A 64 21.77 8.37 7.37
C GLY A 64 21.74 9.90 7.20
N LYS A 65 20.56 10.54 7.12
CA LYS A 65 20.46 12.01 7.08
C LYS A 65 20.80 12.66 8.42
N PHE A 66 20.55 11.99 9.53
CA PHE A 66 20.88 12.50 10.86
C PHE A 66 22.31 12.11 11.24
N LYS A 67 23.29 12.93 10.84
CA LYS A 67 24.73 12.66 11.02
C LYS A 67 25.35 13.22 12.30
N LYS A 68 24.71 14.20 12.95
CA LYS A 68 25.20 14.87 14.18
C LYS A 68 24.44 14.47 15.45
N GLY A 69 23.75 13.33 15.40
CA GLY A 69 22.96 12.80 16.50
C GLY A 69 23.76 11.98 17.51
N PRO A 70 23.19 11.71 18.70
CA PRO A 70 23.69 10.67 19.59
C PRO A 70 23.76 9.34 18.85
N ARG A 71 24.91 8.66 18.94
CA ARG A 71 25.15 7.39 18.22
C ARG A 71 24.36 6.22 18.80
N ASP A 72 23.84 6.38 20.01
CA ASP A 72 23.14 5.39 20.81
C ASP A 72 21.61 5.58 20.82
N LEU A 73 21.05 6.37 19.90
CA LEU A 73 19.59 6.58 19.80
C LEU A 73 18.78 5.27 19.73
N ALA A 74 19.32 4.23 19.09
CA ALA A 74 18.66 2.93 18.98
C ALA A 74 18.77 2.07 20.26
N THR A 75 19.75 2.34 21.12
CA THR A 75 20.11 1.48 22.26
C THR A 75 19.75 2.14 23.60
N ASN A 76 19.74 3.47 23.67
CA ASN A 76 19.55 4.23 24.88
C ASN A 76 18.14 4.85 24.93
N LYS A 77 17.24 4.13 25.60
CA LYS A 77 15.82 4.52 25.79
C LYS A 77 15.65 5.86 26.51
N LYS A 78 16.67 6.38 27.21
CA LYS A 78 16.60 7.72 27.85
C LYS A 78 16.39 8.84 26.84
N HIS A 79 16.88 8.68 25.61
CA HIS A 79 16.65 9.64 24.53
C HIS A 79 15.21 9.67 24.01
N LEU A 80 14.43 8.63 24.30
CA LEU A 80 13.01 8.52 23.91
C LEU A 80 12.06 8.90 25.06
N ALA A 81 12.58 9.28 26.22
CA ALA A 81 11.76 9.70 27.35
C ALA A 81 11.00 11.00 27.00
N GLY A 82 9.65 10.95 27.04
CA GLY A 82 8.79 12.09 26.74
C GLY A 82 8.34 12.21 25.27
N PHE A 83 8.63 11.23 24.41
CA PHE A 83 8.14 11.19 23.02
C PHE A 83 6.69 10.69 22.88
N ASP A 84 6.03 10.23 23.95
CA ASP A 84 4.71 9.58 23.95
C ASP A 84 3.55 10.44 24.48
N ARG A 85 3.74 11.76 24.61
CA ARG A 85 2.71 12.67 25.12
C ARG A 85 1.76 13.18 24.04
#